data_AF-A0A523FW94-F1
#
_entry.id   AF-A0A523FW94-F1
#
_cell.length_a   1.000
_cell.length_b   1.000
_cell.length_c   1.000
_cell.angle_alpha   90.00
_cell.angle_beta   90.00
_cell.angle_gamma   90.00
#
_symmetry.space_group_name_H-M   'P 1'
#
loop_
_entity.id
_entity.type
_entity.pdbx_description
1 polymer ?
#
loop_
_entity_poly.entity_id
_entity_poly.type
_entity_poly.pdbx_seq_one_letter_code
_entity_poly.pdbx_strand_id
1 'polypeptide(L)'
;EDAPRLTLEQIEALNLFDELCNSSNLNLSMMLQKGDIQFVYNHAMLHDRTAFVDWSEVENRRHLVRLWLSAPGDRPLPEVFASRFGSVEIGNRGGIMVPGTKLCVPWMSELLKKNNA
;
A
#
# COMPACT_ATOMS: atom_id res chain seq x y z
N GLU A 1 -6.95 -22.37 -11.69
CA GLU A 1 -6.94 -22.77 -13.10
C GLU A 1 -8.00 -22.02 -13.93
N ASP A 2 -8.96 -21.34 -13.29
CA ASP A 2 -10.03 -20.56 -13.95
C ASP A 2 -9.70 -19.08 -14.27
N ALA A 3 -8.44 -18.66 -14.13
CA ALA A 3 -8.06 -17.30 -14.51
C ALA A 3 -7.93 -17.21 -16.03
N PRO A 4 -8.52 -16.19 -16.69
CA PRO A 4 -8.42 -16.03 -18.14
C PRO A 4 -6.95 -15.93 -18.56
N ARG A 5 -6.60 -16.66 -19.63
CA ARG A 5 -5.26 -16.58 -20.22
C ARG A 5 -5.11 -15.22 -20.88
N LEU A 6 -4.01 -14.54 -20.57
CA LEU A 6 -3.67 -13.28 -21.22
C LEU A 6 -3.34 -13.52 -22.69
N THR A 7 -3.81 -12.62 -23.54
CA THR A 7 -3.37 -12.55 -24.94
C THR A 7 -1.94 -12.05 -25.02
N LEU A 8 -1.28 -12.25 -26.17
CA LEU A 8 0.06 -11.72 -26.40
C LEU A 8 0.10 -10.19 -26.28
N GLU A 9 -0.92 -9.49 -26.78
CA GLU A 9 -1.05 -8.03 -26.69
C GLU A 9 -1.16 -7.56 -25.23
N GLN A 10 -1.93 -8.27 -24.39
CA GLN A 10 -2.01 -7.96 -22.96
C GLN A 10 -0.67 -8.18 -22.24
N ILE A 11 0.06 -9.23 -22.61
CA ILE A 11 1.40 -9.48 -22.05
C ILE A 11 2.36 -8.36 -22.45
N GLU A 12 2.34 -7.93 -23.71
CA GLU A 12 3.16 -6.82 -24.20
C GLU A 12 2.84 -5.51 -23.47
N ALA A 13 1.55 -5.20 -23.29
CA ALA A 13 1.12 -4.01 -22.55
C ALA A 13 1.57 -4.03 -21.08
N LEU A 14 1.49 -5.19 -20.41
CA LEU A 14 1.96 -5.33 -19.03
C LEU A 14 3.48 -5.23 -18.91
N ASN A 15 4.23 -5.79 -19.87
CA ASN A 15 5.69 -5.66 -19.90
C ASN A 15 6.13 -4.19 -20.06
N LEU A 16 5.48 -3.45 -20.96
CA LEU A 16 5.75 -2.01 -21.12
C LEU A 16 5.37 -1.23 -19.87
N PHE A 17 4.25 -1.57 -19.23
CA PHE A 17 3.86 -0.97 -17.96
C PHE A 17 4.92 -1.17 -16.87
N ASP A 18 5.43 -2.40 -16.73
CA ASP A 18 6.49 -2.73 -15.78
C ASP A 18 7.79 -1.97 -16.10
N GLU A 19 8.18 -1.90 -17.38
CA GLU A 19 9.34 -1.12 -17.82
C GLU A 19 9.22 0.35 -17.41
N LEU A 20 8.07 0.97 -17.68
CA LEU A 20 7.82 2.38 -17.35
C LEU A 20 7.80 2.62 -15.85
N CYS A 21 7.21 1.72 -15.06
CA CYS A 21 7.20 1.82 -13.60
C CYS A 21 8.61 1.77 -13.00
N ASN A 22 9.52 1.04 -13.63
CA ASN A 22 10.93 0.94 -13.20
C ASN A 22 11.82 2.06 -13.75
N SER A 23 11.30 2.93 -14.63
CA SER A 23 12.05 4.05 -15.19
C SER A 23 12.33 5.14 -14.15
N SER A 24 13.61 5.51 -13.96
CA SER A 24 14.00 6.62 -13.08
C SER A 24 13.49 7.99 -13.53
N ASN A 25 13.00 8.11 -14.76
CA ASN A 25 12.37 9.34 -15.26
C ASN A 25 10.90 9.48 -14.80
N LEU A 26 10.28 8.38 -14.35
CA LEU A 26 8.87 8.31 -13.98
C LEU A 26 8.65 7.95 -12.50
N ASN A 27 9.71 7.64 -11.77
CA ASN A 27 9.63 7.33 -10.34
C ASN A 27 10.33 8.38 -9.47
N LEU A 28 9.88 8.45 -8.22
CA LEU A 28 10.50 9.25 -7.15
C LEU A 28 11.05 8.29 -6.10
N SER A 29 12.37 8.34 -5.89
CA SER A 29 13.02 7.60 -4.81
C SER A 29 13.15 8.48 -3.56
N MET A 30 12.77 7.93 -2.41
CA MET A 30 12.87 8.62 -1.12
C MET A 30 13.22 7.66 0.02
N MET A 31 14.05 8.14 0.95
CA MET A 31 14.39 7.43 2.19
C MET A 31 13.68 8.07 3.38
N LEU A 32 12.60 7.44 3.84
CA LEU A 32 11.85 7.90 5.02
C LEU A 32 12.73 7.91 6.28
N GLN A 33 12.79 9.07 6.92
CA GLN A 33 13.39 9.27 8.24
C GLN A 33 12.33 9.23 9.35
N LYS A 34 12.79 9.10 10.59
CA LYS A 34 11.90 9.18 11.76
C LYS A 34 11.21 10.55 11.79
N GLY A 35 9.87 10.53 11.79
CA GLY A 35 9.04 11.74 11.79
C GLY A 35 8.50 12.12 10.41
N ASP A 36 9.02 11.54 9.33
CA ASP A 36 8.50 11.76 7.99
C ASP A 36 7.11 11.14 7.81
N ILE A 37 6.29 11.81 7.00
CA ILE A 37 4.97 11.34 6.60
C ILE A 37 4.91 11.32 5.07
N GLN A 38 4.52 10.19 4.51
CA GLN A 38 4.30 10.04 3.07
C GLN A 38 2.79 10.00 2.80
N PHE A 39 2.30 10.96 2.01
CA PHE A 39 0.95 10.91 1.45
C PHE A 39 1.02 10.37 0.03
N VAL A 40 0.33 9.26 -0.21
CA VAL A 40 0.24 8.63 -1.53
C VAL A 40 -1.21 8.65 -1.98
N TYR A 41 -1.47 9.27 -3.13
CA TYR A 41 -2.80 9.20 -3.72
C TYR A 41 -2.95 7.87 -4.47
N ASN A 42 -3.48 6.87 -3.77
CA ASN A 42 -3.53 5.47 -4.19
C ASN A 42 -4.25 5.22 -5.53
N HIS A 43 -5.05 6.17 -6.03
CA HIS A 43 -5.76 6.04 -7.31
C HIS A 43 -4.99 6.58 -8.52
N ALA A 44 -3.85 7.24 -8.30
CA ALA A 44 -3.03 7.79 -9.38
C ALA A 44 -1.55 7.43 -9.28
N MET A 45 -1.10 6.91 -8.13
CA MET A 45 0.31 6.62 -7.87
C MET A 45 0.50 5.17 -7.44
N LEU A 46 1.43 4.50 -8.12
CA LEU A 46 2.04 3.27 -7.62
C LEU A 46 3.12 3.60 -6.59
N HIS A 47 3.34 2.69 -5.67
CA HIS A 47 4.35 2.82 -4.63
C HIS A 47 4.92 1.46 -4.28
N ASP A 48 6.22 1.42 -4.04
CA ASP A 48 6.96 0.21 -3.65
C ASP A 48 8.06 0.58 -2.63
N ARG A 49 8.81 -0.43 -2.17
CA ARG A 49 9.99 -0.31 -1.33
C ARG A 49 11.12 -1.15 -1.92
N THR A 50 12.34 -0.65 -1.81
CA THR A 50 13.53 -1.46 -2.06
C THR A 50 13.72 -2.52 -0.98
N ALA A 51 14.50 -3.57 -1.29
CA ALA A 51 14.90 -4.58 -0.32
C ALA A 51 15.73 -3.97 0.82
N PHE A 52 15.56 -4.49 2.03
CA PHE A 52 16.33 -4.10 3.22
C PHE A 52 16.52 -5.29 4.15
N VAL A 53 17.49 -5.19 5.05
CA VAL A 53 17.74 -6.16 6.12
C VAL A 53 17.29 -5.54 7.44
N ASP A 54 16.50 -6.28 8.21
CA ASP A 54 16.08 -5.86 9.55
C ASP A 54 17.21 -6.06 10.57
N TRP A 55 17.18 -5.25 11.62
CA TRP A 55 18.05 -5.40 12.78
C TRP A 55 17.66 -6.63 13.61
N SER A 56 18.66 -7.28 14.24
CA SER A 56 18.41 -8.32 15.25
C SER A 56 17.57 -7.76 16.39
N GLU A 57 17.97 -6.60 16.90
CA GLU A 57 17.31 -5.86 17.98
C GLU A 57 16.03 -5.18 17.46
N VAL A 58 14.92 -5.44 18.12
CA VAL A 58 13.58 -5.01 17.68
C VAL A 58 13.43 -3.49 17.78
N GLU A 59 14.12 -2.87 18.73
CA GLU A 59 14.15 -1.42 18.96
C GLU A 59 14.72 -0.63 17.77
N ASN A 60 15.59 -1.28 16.99
CA ASN A 60 16.26 -0.68 15.84
C ASN A 60 15.51 -0.95 14.52
N ARG A 61 14.53 -1.85 14.51
CA ARG A 61 13.79 -2.22 13.29
C ARG A 61 12.94 -1.05 12.78
N ARG A 62 12.78 -1.00 11.46
CA ARG A 62 11.94 0.00 10.80
C ARG A 62 10.48 -0.20 11.21
N HIS A 63 9.89 0.82 11.83
CA HIS A 63 8.48 0.82 12.23
C HIS A 63 7.74 1.94 11.51
N LEU A 64 6.78 1.57 10.65
CA LEU A 64 5.87 2.50 9.98
C LEU A 64 4.43 2.24 10.40
N VAL A 65 3.67 3.32 10.55
CA VAL A 65 2.21 3.26 10.68
C VAL A 65 1.60 3.64 9.34
N ARG A 66 0.68 2.81 8.84
CA ARG A 66 -0.03 3.06 7.58
C ARG A 66 -1.51 3.31 7.87
N LEU A 67 -2.02 4.41 7.36
CA LEU A 67 -3.44 4.76 7.40
C LEU A 67 -3.98 4.84 5.98
N TRP A 68 -5.24 4.44 5.81
CA TRP A 68 -5.99 4.66 4.58
C TRP A 68 -7.02 5.74 4.86
N LEU A 69 -7.01 6.78 4.04
CA LEU A 69 -7.88 7.94 4.19
C LEU A 69 -8.78 8.04 2.97
N SER A 70 -10.04 8.42 3.18
CA SER A 70 -10.94 8.86 2.13
C SER A 70 -11.35 10.29 2.44
N ALA A 71 -10.91 11.23 1.61
CA ALA A 71 -11.16 12.64 1.85
C ALA A 71 -12.57 13.05 1.39
N PRO A 72 -13.25 13.98 2.08
CA PRO A 72 -14.40 14.67 1.53
C PRO A 72 -14.05 15.34 0.20
N GLY A 73 -14.93 15.25 -0.79
CA GLY A 73 -14.72 15.86 -2.12
C GLY A 73 -13.69 15.16 -3.02
N ASP A 74 -13.24 13.95 -2.67
CA ASP A 74 -12.39 13.13 -3.56
C ASP A 74 -13.15 12.74 -4.85
N ARG A 75 -12.42 12.30 -5.89
CA ARG A 75 -13.01 11.92 -7.18
C ARG A 75 -14.00 10.74 -7.05
N PRO A 76 -14.99 10.62 -7.94
CA PRO A 76 -15.79 9.40 -8.04
C PRO A 76 -14.92 8.23 -8.55
N LEU A 77 -15.23 7.02 -8.07
CA LEU A 77 -14.66 5.77 -8.58
C LEU A 77 -15.72 4.97 -9.33
N PRO A 78 -15.33 4.20 -10.37
CA PRO A 78 -16.21 3.21 -10.99
C PRO A 78 -16.67 2.14 -9.99
N GLU A 79 -17.91 1.65 -10.14
CA GLU A 79 -18.54 0.69 -9.21
C GLU A 79 -17.72 -0.59 -9.00
N VAL A 80 -16.97 -1.04 -10.01
CA VAL A 80 -16.10 -2.23 -9.91
C VAL A 80 -15.10 -2.15 -8.74
N PHE A 81 -14.73 -0.94 -8.30
CA PHE A 81 -13.83 -0.73 -7.17
C PHE A 81 -14.48 -1.03 -5.81
N ALA A 82 -15.81 -1.05 -5.70
CA ALA A 82 -16.52 -1.39 -4.45
C ALA A 82 -16.14 -2.80 -3.97
N SER A 83 -15.90 -3.74 -4.89
CA SER A 83 -15.44 -5.10 -4.56
C SER A 83 -14.14 -5.13 -3.75
N ARG A 84 -13.25 -4.16 -3.97
CA ARG A 84 -11.95 -4.06 -3.30
C ARG A 84 -11.99 -3.20 -2.04
N PHE A 85 -12.72 -2.09 -2.07
CA PHE A 85 -12.73 -1.08 -1.01
C PHE A 85 -13.99 -1.10 -0.12
N GLY A 86 -14.94 -1.98 -0.40
CA GLY A 86 -16.23 -2.11 0.30
C GLY A 86 -17.29 -1.10 -0.14
N SER A 87 -16.89 0.09 -0.59
CA SER A 87 -17.77 1.14 -1.10
C SER A 87 -17.03 2.06 -2.07
N VAL A 88 -17.77 2.78 -2.92
CA VAL A 88 -17.25 3.88 -3.76
C VAL A 88 -17.73 5.27 -3.31
N GLU A 89 -18.49 5.33 -2.21
CA GLU A 89 -18.96 6.58 -1.61
C GLU A 89 -17.76 7.45 -1.18
N ILE A 90 -17.77 8.71 -1.60
CA ILE A 90 -16.73 9.69 -1.28
C ILE A 90 -16.70 9.92 0.23
N GLY A 91 -15.52 9.81 0.84
CA GLY A 91 -15.35 9.89 2.29
C GLY A 91 -15.57 8.56 3.02
N ASN A 92 -16.11 7.54 2.35
CA ASN A 92 -16.45 6.25 2.95
C ASN A 92 -15.91 5.07 2.12
N ARG A 93 -14.60 5.13 1.79
CA ARG A 93 -13.89 4.09 1.02
C ARG A 93 -12.43 3.92 1.43
N GLY A 94 -12.16 4.03 2.74
CA GLY A 94 -10.81 3.99 3.32
C GLY A 94 -10.29 2.58 3.56
N GLY A 95 -9.38 2.11 2.69
CA GLY A 95 -8.63 0.87 2.90
C GLY A 95 -9.35 -0.40 2.48
N ILE A 96 -8.70 -1.54 2.71
CA ILE A 96 -9.23 -2.88 2.40
C ILE A 96 -9.55 -3.56 3.72
N MET A 97 -10.82 -3.85 3.95
CA MET A 97 -11.31 -4.53 5.15
C MET A 97 -11.90 -5.88 4.74
N VAL A 98 -11.56 -6.93 5.48
CA VAL A 98 -12.09 -8.28 5.26
C VAL A 98 -12.85 -8.77 6.49
N PRO A 99 -13.74 -9.78 6.38
CA PRO A 99 -14.42 -10.35 7.54
C PRO A 99 -13.42 -10.74 8.64
N GLY A 100 -13.65 -10.26 9.86
CA GLY A 100 -12.77 -10.51 11.01
C GLY A 100 -11.58 -9.56 11.17
N THR A 101 -11.40 -8.55 10.29
CA THR A 101 -10.38 -7.52 10.50
C THR A 101 -10.60 -6.80 11.84
N LYS A 102 -9.59 -6.85 12.72
CA LYS A 102 -9.52 -6.04 13.94
C LYS A 102 -8.55 -4.89 13.72
N LEU A 103 -9.04 -3.66 13.78
CA LEU A 103 -8.19 -2.48 13.69
C LEU A 103 -7.32 -2.39 14.95
N CYS A 104 -6.01 -2.38 14.74
CA CYS A 104 -5.01 -2.30 15.81
C CYS A 104 -3.80 -1.52 15.30
N VAL A 105 -3.27 -0.62 16.12
CA VAL A 105 -2.00 0.08 15.87
C VAL A 105 -1.06 -0.32 17.02
N PRO A 106 -0.34 -1.45 16.89
CA PRO A 106 0.53 -1.90 17.97
C PRO A 106 1.70 -0.94 18.11
N TRP A 107 1.83 -0.35 19.29
CA TRP A 107 2.96 0.53 19.56
C TRP A 107 4.24 -0.29 19.76
N MET A 108 5.40 0.29 19.44
CA MET A 108 6.68 -0.41 19.59
C MET A 108 6.88 -0.96 21.01
N SER A 109 6.43 -0.23 22.03
CA SER A 109 6.47 -0.67 23.43
C SER A 109 5.68 -1.95 23.71
N GLU A 110 4.63 -2.25 22.94
CA GLU A 110 3.85 -3.49 23.05
C GLU A 110 4.55 -4.65 22.34
N LEU A 111 5.26 -4.39 21.24
CA LEU A 111 6.08 -5.39 20.55
C LEU A 111 7.27 -5.83 21.42
N LEU A 112 7.92 -4.90 22.10
CA LEU A 112 9.02 -5.19 23.02
C LEU A 112 8.60 -6.06 24.20
N LYS A 113 7.39 -5.87 24.73
CA LYS A 113 6.86 -6.70 25.82
C LYS A 113 6.60 -8.15 25.42
N LYS A 114 6.25 -8.41 24.15
CA LYS A 114 5.95 -9.76 23.65
C LYS A 114 7.19 -10.61 23.35
N ASN A 115 8.34 -9.99 23.10
CA ASN A 115 9.60 -10.70 22.80
C ASN A 115 10.44 -11.00 24.05
N ASN A 116 10.07 -10.41 25.20
CA ASN A 116 10.72 -10.66 26.49
C ASN A 116 9.90 -11.61 27.39
N ALA A 117 8.88 -12.28 26.84
CA ALA A 117 8.06 -13.30 27.48
C ALA A 117 8.27 -14.63 26.75
#